data_AF-A0A3N4LB08-F1
#
_entry.id   AF-A0A3N4LB08-F1
#
_cell.length_a   1.000
_cell.length_b   1.000
_cell.length_c   1.000
_cell.angle_alpha   90.00
_cell.angle_beta   90.00
_cell.angle_gamma   90.00
#
_symmetry.space_group_name_H-M   'P 1'
#
loop_
_entity.id
_entity.type
_entity.pdbx_description
1 polymer ?
#
loop_
_entity_poly.entity_id
_entity_poly.type
_entity_poly.pdbx_seq_one_letter_code
_entity_poly.pdbx_strand_id
1 'polypeptide(L)'
;MQSLAEDMVTDLIDSKINGLRAEACVWLQAMRVIGGTYDDFSAHYSHSPGASTRMLHRQLSYDTNADERSRLLGPGRAARFGPLDPADPAVSPYNLWTVRGLRWMTIVLLYASVVWWVLLLISAFVTPPGMNSRGSGFYEFAYSTIAVAMLIVTLLFFATPSRAEQYSCLVISFLLFVDAIIILAVEGIRVEAGWVGITSVVWAMAMSGWVVLCDRIVEYGKAEEEERLTGRHETKRTLREWSAVFTSTILTFLLIGVTALLTLTLIMTAHDTSLTPFGSRYYVDGEKYQVHVFCEGNKNVSENTVLLEAGEYPVEGGMEGWVFDTYNNGSIGRYCYWDRPGFGFSDNAPSPLSAGMAADALSEALAKAGETGPWVLVSHGVGGIYSRIFASRHAAEVHGFLLIDTLHEALLYRIGSPGRGFKLWVRGVISPVGFDRLWGWMFKRDTREDRIFGSAAYQNGKLIKAKLQEALVATTYTNNEIKTAKVILPRDVPLAVVSSGERAKNDLRWYEAQRDLSGLSDKLVGWDIVDHAPHEVWRTFEGRKVLETRLKQLVNGKKNREL
;
A
#
# COMPACT_ATOMS: atom_id res chain seq x y z
N MET A 1 -38.74 -20.92 3.69
CA MET A 1 -37.71 -19.86 3.74
C MET A 1 -36.32 -20.38 4.04
N GLN A 2 -36.13 -21.39 4.90
CA GLN A 2 -34.81 -22.02 5.10
C GLN A 2 -34.31 -22.85 3.90
N SER A 3 -35.15 -23.66 3.23
CA SER A 3 -34.66 -24.45 2.07
C SER A 3 -34.27 -23.60 0.86
N LEU A 4 -35.01 -22.51 0.60
CA LEU A 4 -34.68 -21.54 -0.47
C LEU A 4 -33.35 -20.81 -0.23
N ALA A 5 -32.93 -20.67 1.03
CA ALA A 5 -31.63 -20.07 1.37
C ALA A 5 -30.49 -21.07 1.21
N GLU A 6 -30.73 -22.36 1.51
CA GLU A 6 -29.75 -23.43 1.28
C GLU A 6 -29.52 -23.69 -0.22
N ASP A 7 -30.58 -23.69 -1.02
CA ASP A 7 -30.50 -23.85 -2.49
C ASP A 7 -29.77 -22.66 -3.14
N MET A 8 -30.02 -21.42 -2.70
CA MET A 8 -29.28 -20.24 -3.20
C MET A 8 -27.79 -20.28 -2.84
N VAL A 9 -27.43 -20.79 -1.66
CA VAL A 9 -26.03 -20.87 -1.21
C VAL A 9 -25.31 -21.99 -1.97
N THR A 10 -25.97 -23.11 -2.23
CA THR A 10 -25.39 -24.20 -3.05
C THR A 10 -25.20 -23.75 -4.50
N ASP A 11 -26.19 -23.07 -5.10
CA ASP A 11 -26.06 -22.51 -6.45
C ASP A 11 -24.95 -21.44 -6.55
N LEU A 12 -24.76 -20.62 -5.52
CA LEU A 12 -23.69 -19.61 -5.48
C LEU A 12 -22.31 -20.25 -5.33
N ILE A 13 -22.21 -21.35 -4.57
CA ILE A 13 -20.98 -22.13 -4.40
C ILE A 13 -20.64 -22.88 -5.69
N ASP A 14 -21.62 -23.52 -6.34
CA ASP A 14 -21.41 -24.22 -7.61
C ASP A 14 -21.11 -23.25 -8.76
N SER A 15 -21.72 -22.05 -8.77
CA SER A 15 -21.35 -20.97 -9.69
C SER A 15 -19.90 -20.50 -9.48
N LYS A 16 -19.45 -20.34 -8.24
CA LYS A 16 -18.06 -19.98 -7.92
C LYS A 16 -17.06 -21.09 -8.21
N ILE A 17 -17.41 -22.35 -7.97
CA ILE A 17 -16.56 -23.51 -8.27
C ILE A 17 -16.45 -23.72 -9.78
N ASN A 18 -17.55 -23.54 -10.54
CA ASN A 18 -17.52 -23.57 -11.99
C ASN A 18 -16.77 -22.37 -12.59
N GLY A 19 -16.85 -21.19 -11.96
CA GLY A 19 -16.01 -20.03 -12.27
C GLY A 19 -14.52 -20.31 -12.03
N LEU A 20 -14.17 -20.92 -10.90
CA LEU A 20 -12.80 -21.34 -10.58
C LEU A 20 -12.30 -22.45 -11.50
N ARG A 21 -13.17 -23.35 -11.98
CA ARG A 21 -12.82 -24.36 -13.00
C ARG A 21 -12.63 -23.73 -14.37
N ALA A 22 -13.45 -22.75 -14.76
CA ALA A 22 -13.28 -22.00 -15.99
C ALA A 22 -11.99 -21.17 -15.96
N GLU A 23 -11.69 -20.51 -14.85
CA GLU A 23 -10.42 -19.81 -14.64
C GLU A 23 -9.23 -20.79 -14.59
N ALA A 24 -9.33 -21.92 -13.91
CA ALA A 24 -8.30 -22.97 -13.93
C ALA A 24 -8.09 -23.54 -15.33
N CYS A 25 -9.13 -23.62 -16.17
CA CYS A 25 -9.04 -24.07 -17.56
C CYS A 25 -8.38 -23.00 -18.45
N VAL A 26 -8.69 -21.72 -18.23
CA VAL A 26 -8.01 -20.57 -18.88
C VAL A 26 -6.56 -20.48 -18.43
N TRP A 27 -6.26 -20.75 -17.16
CA TRP A 27 -4.89 -20.83 -16.61
C TRP A 27 -4.14 -22.06 -17.10
N LEU A 28 -4.79 -23.22 -17.28
CA LEU A 28 -4.21 -24.41 -17.91
C LEU A 28 -3.97 -24.19 -19.42
N GLN A 29 -4.84 -23.44 -20.10
CA GLN A 29 -4.61 -23.00 -21.48
C GLN A 29 -3.51 -21.95 -21.57
N ALA A 30 -3.42 -21.00 -20.62
CA ALA A 30 -2.32 -20.05 -20.54
C ALA A 30 -0.99 -20.75 -20.20
N MET A 31 -0.99 -21.76 -19.33
CA MET A 31 0.17 -22.62 -19.06
C MET A 31 0.54 -23.50 -20.26
N ARG A 32 -0.43 -23.94 -21.09
CA ARG A 32 -0.15 -24.60 -22.38
C ARG A 32 0.39 -23.62 -23.43
N VAL A 33 -0.04 -22.37 -23.42
CA VAL A 33 0.49 -21.33 -24.31
C VAL A 33 1.90 -20.92 -23.86
N ILE A 34 2.17 -20.76 -22.56
CA ILE A 34 3.51 -20.48 -22.02
C ILE A 34 4.44 -21.71 -22.12
N GLY A 35 3.89 -22.93 -22.04
CA GLY A 35 4.61 -24.18 -22.26
C GLY A 35 4.82 -24.56 -23.74
N GLY A 36 3.98 -24.05 -24.64
CA GLY A 36 3.92 -24.47 -26.06
C GLY A 36 4.34 -23.40 -27.08
N THR A 37 4.68 -22.19 -26.66
CA THR A 37 5.06 -21.08 -27.58
C THR A 37 6.52 -21.12 -28.08
N TYR A 38 7.22 -22.24 -27.87
CA TYR A 38 8.54 -22.44 -28.47
C TYR A 38 8.64 -23.57 -29.50
N ASP A 39 7.62 -24.43 -29.62
CA ASP A 39 7.70 -25.63 -30.47
C ASP A 39 6.81 -25.61 -31.73
N ASP A 40 5.93 -24.63 -31.95
CA ASP A 40 4.87 -24.75 -32.97
C ASP A 40 4.87 -23.68 -34.08
N PHE A 41 6.07 -23.25 -34.55
CA PHE A 41 6.19 -22.39 -35.74
C PHE A 41 6.97 -23.03 -36.91
N SER A 42 7.07 -24.36 -36.95
CA SER A 42 7.71 -25.08 -38.05
C SER A 42 6.79 -26.13 -38.69
N ALA A 43 5.67 -25.69 -39.27
CA ALA A 43 4.82 -26.58 -40.05
C ALA A 43 3.96 -25.88 -41.11
N HIS A 44 4.46 -24.89 -41.85
CA HIS A 44 3.82 -24.46 -43.10
C HIS A 44 4.85 -24.12 -44.18
N TYR A 45 5.29 -25.15 -44.90
CA TYR A 45 5.80 -25.00 -46.27
C TYR A 45 4.86 -25.74 -47.23
N SER A 46 4.28 -24.97 -48.14
CA SER A 46 3.41 -25.39 -49.23
C SER A 46 4.15 -26.31 -50.22
N HIS A 47 3.57 -27.47 -50.50
CA HIS A 47 3.96 -28.34 -51.60
C HIS A 47 3.54 -27.76 -52.96
N SER A 48 4.45 -27.78 -53.94
CA SER A 48 4.12 -27.96 -55.36
C SER A 48 5.14 -28.93 -55.97
N PRO A 49 4.73 -29.81 -56.90
CA PRO A 49 5.49 -31.02 -57.23
C PRO A 49 6.49 -30.76 -58.36
N GLY A 50 7.74 -31.17 -58.16
CA GLY A 50 8.79 -31.18 -59.17
C GLY A 50 9.65 -32.43 -59.00
N ALA A 51 9.82 -33.16 -60.10
CA ALA A 51 10.25 -34.54 -60.16
C ALA A 51 11.70 -34.83 -59.72
N SER A 52 11.91 -36.11 -59.41
CA SER A 52 13.18 -36.85 -59.40
C SER A 52 14.01 -36.83 -58.11
N THR A 53 13.70 -37.73 -57.18
CA THR A 53 14.68 -38.66 -56.57
C THR A 53 13.97 -39.72 -55.73
N ARG A 54 13.61 -40.85 -56.35
CA ARG A 54 13.39 -42.11 -55.62
C ARG A 54 14.76 -42.71 -55.35
N MET A 55 15.30 -42.52 -54.16
CA MET A 55 16.16 -43.48 -53.44
C MET A 55 16.51 -42.89 -52.07
N LEU A 56 16.45 -43.72 -51.03
CA LEU A 56 16.72 -43.42 -49.61
C LEU A 56 15.61 -42.74 -48.79
N HIS A 57 14.40 -43.32 -48.81
CA HIS A 57 13.50 -43.24 -47.65
C HIS A 57 13.68 -44.51 -46.81
N ARG A 58 14.75 -44.55 -45.99
CA ARG A 58 14.92 -45.57 -44.96
C ARG A 58 15.37 -44.91 -43.66
N GLN A 59 14.39 -44.77 -42.76
CA GLN A 59 14.54 -44.62 -41.30
C GLN A 59 15.39 -43.44 -40.81
N LEU A 60 14.75 -42.28 -40.67
CA LEU A 60 15.13 -41.26 -39.69
C LEU A 60 13.92 -40.98 -38.80
N SER A 61 13.57 -41.96 -37.97
CA SER A 61 12.84 -41.68 -36.74
C SER A 61 13.76 -40.84 -35.86
N TYR A 62 13.50 -39.53 -35.80
CA TYR A 62 14.00 -38.68 -34.73
C TYR A 62 13.47 -39.26 -33.42
N ASP A 63 14.32 -39.92 -32.64
CA ASP A 63 14.04 -40.16 -31.22
C ASP A 63 13.86 -38.77 -30.61
N THR A 64 12.61 -38.40 -30.39
CA THR A 64 12.18 -37.03 -30.10
C THR A 64 12.35 -36.66 -28.62
N ASN A 65 12.99 -37.54 -27.82
CA ASN A 65 13.18 -37.37 -26.38
C ASN A 65 14.57 -37.89 -25.97
N ALA A 66 15.63 -37.13 -26.28
CA ALA A 66 16.95 -37.42 -25.76
C ALA A 66 17.04 -36.96 -24.28
N ASP A 67 16.97 -37.88 -23.33
CA ASP A 67 17.19 -37.64 -21.89
C ASP A 67 18.65 -37.88 -21.48
N GLU A 68 19.02 -37.53 -20.24
CA GLU A 68 20.36 -37.73 -19.64
C GLU A 68 20.92 -39.14 -19.82
N ARG A 69 20.04 -40.16 -19.88
CA ARG A 69 20.37 -41.58 -20.01
C ARG A 69 20.48 -42.07 -21.47
N SER A 70 20.17 -41.21 -22.43
CA SER A 70 20.33 -41.51 -23.85
C SER A 70 21.80 -41.72 -24.14
N ARG A 71 22.16 -42.94 -24.55
CA ARG A 71 23.50 -43.19 -25.09
C ARG A 71 23.63 -42.39 -26.38
N LEU A 72 24.67 -41.56 -26.43
CA LEU A 72 25.12 -40.86 -27.63
C LEU A 72 25.09 -41.81 -28.82
N LEU A 73 24.62 -41.31 -29.97
CA LEU A 73 24.96 -41.78 -31.32
C LEU A 73 25.58 -43.18 -31.32
N GLY A 74 24.75 -44.23 -31.42
CA GLY A 74 25.26 -45.61 -31.49
C GLY A 74 26.42 -45.70 -32.49
N PRO A 75 27.41 -46.60 -32.31
CA PRO A 75 28.71 -46.57 -33.00
C PRO A 75 28.68 -46.30 -34.52
N GLY A 76 27.57 -46.58 -35.20
CA GLY A 76 27.35 -46.28 -36.61
C GLY A 76 26.90 -44.86 -37.01
N ARG A 77 26.45 -43.98 -36.09
CA ARG A 77 25.92 -42.63 -36.43
C ARG A 77 26.97 -41.52 -36.24
N ALA A 78 27.75 -41.57 -35.15
CA ALA A 78 28.91 -40.68 -34.97
C ALA A 78 29.97 -40.89 -36.08
N ALA A 79 30.12 -42.13 -36.56
CA ALA A 79 30.98 -42.47 -37.68
C ALA A 79 30.43 -42.04 -39.06
N ARG A 80 29.15 -41.65 -39.18
CA ARG A 80 28.51 -41.28 -40.45
C ARG A 80 28.15 -39.81 -40.60
N PHE A 81 27.88 -39.08 -39.52
CA PHE A 81 27.31 -37.72 -39.59
C PHE A 81 28.06 -36.65 -38.78
N GLY A 82 29.06 -37.02 -37.96
CA GLY A 82 29.81 -36.06 -37.14
C GLY A 82 29.03 -35.52 -35.92
N PRO A 83 29.65 -34.62 -35.12
CA PRO A 83 28.98 -33.91 -34.02
C PRO A 83 27.79 -33.07 -34.50
N LEU A 84 26.82 -32.80 -33.62
CA LEU A 84 25.70 -31.92 -33.93
C LEU A 84 26.18 -30.46 -34.07
N ASP A 85 25.47 -29.67 -34.88
CA ASP A 85 25.68 -28.23 -34.92
C ASP A 85 25.19 -27.63 -33.59
N PRO A 86 25.97 -26.75 -32.95
CA PRO A 86 25.54 -26.01 -31.76
C PRO A 86 24.21 -25.26 -31.91
N ALA A 87 23.81 -24.89 -33.13
CA ALA A 87 22.52 -24.25 -33.40
C ALA A 87 21.34 -25.25 -33.55
N ASP A 88 21.57 -26.57 -33.42
CA ASP A 88 20.54 -27.59 -33.50
C ASP A 88 19.62 -27.54 -32.27
N PRO A 89 18.28 -27.48 -32.44
CA PRO A 89 17.33 -27.48 -31.31
C PRO A 89 17.44 -28.69 -30.38
N ALA A 90 18.11 -29.77 -30.81
CA ALA A 90 18.41 -30.92 -29.95
C ALA A 90 19.42 -30.61 -28.82
N VAL A 91 20.26 -29.57 -28.98
CA VAL A 91 21.21 -29.10 -27.96
C VAL A 91 20.49 -28.11 -27.04
N SER A 92 19.78 -28.65 -26.05
CA SER A 92 18.94 -27.87 -25.14
C SER A 92 19.25 -28.20 -23.69
N PRO A 93 19.40 -27.18 -22.80
CA PRO A 93 19.63 -27.43 -21.38
C PRO A 93 18.46 -28.17 -20.72
N TYR A 94 17.28 -28.21 -21.35
CA TYR A 94 16.10 -28.93 -20.86
C TYR A 94 16.22 -30.47 -20.90
N ASN A 95 17.22 -31.02 -21.58
CA ASN A 95 17.47 -32.47 -21.57
C ASN A 95 17.87 -32.96 -20.17
N LEU A 96 18.51 -32.09 -19.38
CA LEU A 96 18.90 -32.34 -18.01
C LEU A 96 17.67 -32.35 -17.08
N TRP A 97 17.50 -33.42 -16.32
CA TRP A 97 16.51 -33.55 -15.25
C TRP A 97 16.69 -32.49 -14.17
N THR A 98 17.93 -32.14 -13.84
CA THR A 98 18.24 -31.06 -12.87
C THR A 98 17.66 -29.72 -13.33
N VAL A 99 17.83 -29.36 -14.60
CA VAL A 99 17.31 -28.14 -15.22
C VAL A 99 15.78 -28.16 -15.28
N ARG A 100 15.18 -29.29 -15.66
CA ARG A 100 13.71 -29.47 -15.62
C ARG A 100 13.16 -29.35 -14.19
N GLY A 101 13.83 -29.95 -13.22
CA GLY A 101 13.48 -29.88 -11.81
C GLY A 101 13.53 -28.44 -11.26
N LEU A 102 14.57 -27.68 -11.61
CA LEU A 102 14.70 -26.27 -11.26
C LEU A 102 13.59 -25.41 -11.87
N ARG A 103 13.21 -25.67 -13.13
CA ARG A 103 12.09 -24.96 -13.75
C ARG A 103 10.78 -25.24 -13.03
N TRP A 104 10.50 -26.51 -12.73
CA TRP A 104 9.30 -26.89 -11.97
C TRP A 104 9.27 -26.28 -10.58
N MET A 105 10.40 -26.31 -9.86
CA MET A 105 10.50 -25.67 -8.55
C MET A 105 10.27 -24.14 -8.64
N THR A 106 10.83 -23.48 -9.66
CA THR A 106 10.61 -22.05 -9.90
C THR A 106 9.13 -21.74 -10.18
N ILE A 107 8.41 -22.61 -10.89
CA ILE A 107 6.95 -22.48 -11.10
C ILE A 107 6.18 -22.61 -9.78
N VAL A 108 6.55 -23.56 -8.91
CA VAL A 108 5.93 -23.73 -7.59
C VAL A 108 6.20 -22.51 -6.71
N LEU A 109 7.42 -21.99 -6.70
CA LEU A 109 7.79 -20.77 -5.98
C LEU A 109 7.06 -19.53 -6.52
N LEU A 110 6.85 -19.45 -7.85
CA LEU A 110 6.04 -18.40 -8.45
C LEU A 110 4.60 -18.50 -7.97
N TYR A 111 4.01 -19.70 -7.98
CA TYR A 111 2.65 -19.90 -7.48
C TYR A 111 2.51 -19.48 -6.02
N ALA A 112 3.42 -19.91 -5.14
CA ALA A 112 3.45 -19.48 -3.75
C ALA A 112 3.60 -17.96 -3.60
N SER A 113 4.46 -17.34 -4.42
CA SER A 113 4.67 -15.88 -4.42
C SER A 113 3.45 -15.13 -4.91
N VAL A 114 2.73 -15.64 -5.92
CA VAL A 114 1.47 -15.05 -6.42
C VAL A 114 0.36 -15.19 -5.39
N VAL A 115 0.25 -16.34 -4.70
CA VAL A 115 -0.73 -16.51 -3.60
C VAL A 115 -0.45 -15.49 -2.50
N TRP A 116 0.83 -15.32 -2.10
CA TRP A 116 1.22 -14.30 -1.12
C TRP A 116 0.92 -12.88 -1.61
N TRP A 117 1.24 -12.57 -2.87
CA TRP A 117 0.94 -11.29 -3.51
C TRP A 117 -0.55 -10.96 -3.53
N VAL A 118 -1.40 -11.93 -3.89
CA VAL A 118 -2.87 -11.78 -3.87
C VAL A 118 -3.38 -11.60 -2.45
N LEU A 119 -2.86 -12.35 -1.49
CA LEU A 119 -3.22 -12.20 -0.08
C LEU A 119 -2.89 -10.80 0.43
N LEU A 120 -1.72 -10.26 0.10
CA LEU A 120 -1.33 -8.89 0.44
C LEU A 120 -2.22 -7.84 -0.25
N LEU A 121 -2.57 -8.06 -1.53
CA LEU A 121 -3.49 -7.19 -2.26
C LEU A 121 -4.86 -7.12 -1.57
N ILE A 122 -5.41 -8.27 -1.17
CA ILE A 122 -6.67 -8.33 -0.42
C ILE A 122 -6.52 -7.66 0.95
N SER A 123 -5.40 -7.89 1.64
CA SER A 123 -5.13 -7.35 2.97
C SER A 123 -5.13 -5.82 3.05
N ALA A 124 -4.83 -5.15 1.93
CA ALA A 124 -4.88 -3.69 1.81
C ALA A 124 -6.31 -3.15 2.02
N PHE A 125 -7.32 -3.92 1.61
CA PHE A 125 -8.73 -3.53 1.69
C PHE A 125 -9.47 -4.18 2.86
N VAL A 126 -9.13 -5.42 3.18
CA VAL A 126 -9.73 -6.21 4.27
C VAL A 126 -8.61 -6.99 4.94
N THR A 127 -8.22 -6.60 6.15
CA THR A 127 -7.12 -7.23 6.86
C THR A 127 -7.57 -8.57 7.46
N PRO A 128 -7.00 -9.72 7.02
CA PRO A 128 -7.32 -11.01 7.61
C PRO A 128 -6.91 -11.07 9.09
N PRO A 129 -7.64 -11.82 9.93
CA PRO A 129 -7.25 -12.02 11.32
C PRO A 129 -5.80 -12.49 11.45
N GLY A 130 -5.01 -11.79 12.27
CA GLY A 130 -3.60 -12.09 12.49
C GLY A 130 -2.61 -11.41 11.53
N MET A 131 -3.05 -10.81 10.42
CA MET A 131 -2.18 -10.12 9.44
C MET A 131 -2.13 -8.59 9.63
N ASN A 132 -2.21 -8.11 10.87
CA ASN A 132 -2.24 -6.68 11.16
C ASN A 132 -0.83 -6.06 11.02
N SER A 133 -0.58 -5.37 9.91
CA SER A 133 0.58 -4.46 9.77
C SER A 133 0.19 -3.08 10.31
N ARG A 134 1.01 -2.55 11.22
CA ARG A 134 0.87 -1.20 11.81
C ARG A 134 1.37 -0.12 10.85
N GLY A 135 2.11 -0.51 9.81
CA GLY A 135 2.51 0.34 8.71
C GLY A 135 1.48 0.41 7.57
N SER A 136 1.93 0.94 6.44
CA SER A 136 1.08 1.19 5.28
C SER A 136 0.61 -0.09 4.57
N GLY A 137 1.35 -1.20 4.66
CA GLY A 137 1.11 -2.42 3.88
C GLY A 137 1.69 -2.36 2.45
N PHE A 138 2.16 -1.20 1.99
CA PHE A 138 2.64 -1.02 0.61
C PHE A 138 4.06 -1.54 0.39
N TYR A 139 4.93 -1.53 1.40
CA TYR A 139 6.28 -2.10 1.30
C TYR A 139 6.22 -3.62 1.14
N GLU A 140 5.36 -4.26 1.92
CA GLU A 140 5.09 -5.70 1.88
C GLU A 140 4.63 -6.11 0.47
N PHE A 141 3.69 -5.36 -0.08
CA PHE A 141 3.22 -5.54 -1.44
C PHE A 141 4.32 -5.30 -2.48
N ALA A 142 5.17 -4.28 -2.32
CA ALA A 142 6.29 -4.00 -3.22
C ALA A 142 7.32 -5.14 -3.24
N TYR A 143 7.72 -5.67 -2.07
CA TYR A 143 8.65 -6.80 -1.99
C TYR A 143 8.08 -8.07 -2.65
N SER A 144 6.80 -8.37 -2.41
CA SER A 144 6.15 -9.50 -3.08
C SER A 144 6.07 -9.30 -4.60
N THR A 145 5.87 -8.07 -5.07
CA THR A 145 5.85 -7.72 -6.50
C THR A 145 7.23 -7.92 -7.14
N ILE A 146 8.31 -7.53 -6.44
CA ILE A 146 9.68 -7.79 -6.90
C ILE A 146 9.93 -9.30 -6.98
N ALA A 147 9.55 -10.07 -5.97
CA ALA A 147 9.72 -11.53 -5.96
C ALA A 147 9.01 -12.20 -7.16
N VAL A 148 7.74 -11.84 -7.38
CA VAL A 148 6.94 -12.34 -8.52
C VAL A 148 7.58 -11.91 -9.84
N ALA A 149 7.99 -10.65 -9.98
CA ALA A 149 8.60 -10.14 -11.21
C ALA A 149 9.92 -10.85 -11.53
N MET A 150 10.79 -11.07 -10.54
CA MET A 150 12.04 -11.80 -10.72
C MET A 150 11.78 -13.24 -11.20
N LEU A 151 10.87 -13.96 -10.54
CA LEU A 151 10.53 -15.34 -10.93
C LEU A 151 9.91 -15.42 -12.33
N ILE A 152 9.09 -14.45 -12.73
CA ILE A 152 8.54 -14.36 -14.08
C ILE A 152 9.66 -14.14 -15.11
N VAL A 153 10.54 -13.16 -14.87
CA VAL A 153 11.67 -12.88 -15.77
C VAL A 153 12.55 -14.12 -15.93
N THR A 154 12.91 -14.78 -14.83
CA THR A 154 13.70 -16.02 -14.86
C THR A 154 13.01 -17.15 -15.62
N LEU A 155 11.69 -17.30 -15.50
CA LEU A 155 10.95 -18.32 -16.25
C LEU A 155 10.83 -18.00 -17.75
N LEU A 156 10.70 -16.72 -18.12
CA LEU A 156 10.62 -16.28 -19.51
C LEU A 156 11.95 -16.48 -20.26
N PHE A 157 13.08 -16.25 -19.58
CA PHE A 157 14.43 -16.33 -20.16
C PHE A 157 15.24 -17.52 -19.64
N PHE A 158 14.56 -18.55 -19.12
CA PHE A 158 15.17 -19.66 -18.39
C PHE A 158 16.25 -20.42 -19.19
N ALA A 159 16.13 -20.52 -20.51
CA ALA A 159 17.08 -21.27 -21.35
C ALA A 159 18.30 -20.45 -21.81
N THR A 160 18.31 -19.15 -21.55
CA THR A 160 19.31 -18.20 -22.09
C THR A 160 20.05 -17.50 -20.97
N PRO A 161 20.89 -18.22 -20.20
CA PRO A 161 21.59 -17.65 -19.05
C PRO A 161 22.50 -16.50 -19.49
N SER A 162 22.65 -15.49 -18.64
CA SER A 162 23.49 -14.34 -18.96
C SER A 162 24.25 -13.81 -17.76
N ARG A 163 25.56 -13.58 -17.93
CA ARG A 163 26.41 -13.02 -16.88
C ARG A 163 25.92 -11.66 -16.38
N ALA A 164 25.40 -10.82 -17.27
CA ALA A 164 24.83 -9.54 -16.90
C ALA A 164 23.63 -9.71 -15.96
N GLU A 165 22.72 -10.64 -16.24
CA GLU A 165 21.58 -10.95 -15.37
C GLU A 165 22.03 -11.53 -14.02
N GLN A 166 23.05 -12.40 -13.99
CA GLN A 166 23.61 -12.94 -12.72
C GLN A 166 24.10 -11.83 -11.81
N TYR A 167 24.93 -10.92 -12.33
CA TYR A 167 25.45 -9.80 -11.55
C TYR A 167 24.33 -8.86 -11.12
N SER A 168 23.37 -8.59 -12.00
CA SER A 168 22.22 -7.74 -11.68
C SER A 168 21.32 -8.34 -10.59
N CYS A 169 21.03 -9.63 -10.65
CA CYS A 169 20.26 -10.33 -9.62
C CYS A 169 21.02 -10.40 -8.29
N LEU A 170 22.35 -10.53 -8.32
CA LEU A 170 23.19 -10.45 -7.11
C LEU A 170 23.10 -9.07 -6.47
N VAL A 171 23.12 -7.99 -7.25
CA VAL A 171 22.91 -6.62 -6.75
C VAL A 171 21.54 -6.48 -6.10
N ILE A 172 20.47 -6.96 -6.74
CA ILE A 172 19.12 -6.97 -6.15
C ILE A 172 19.11 -7.76 -4.84
N SER A 173 19.72 -8.94 -4.82
CA SER A 173 19.80 -9.80 -3.62
C SER A 173 20.52 -9.11 -2.47
N PHE A 174 21.62 -8.42 -2.75
CA PHE A 174 22.34 -7.62 -1.75
C PHE A 174 21.50 -6.45 -1.22
N LEU A 175 20.79 -5.73 -2.09
CA LEU A 175 19.90 -4.65 -1.68
C LEU A 175 18.75 -5.15 -0.79
N LEU A 176 18.11 -6.27 -1.16
CA LEU A 176 17.05 -6.89 -0.35
C LEU A 176 17.58 -7.43 1.00
N PHE A 177 18.83 -7.89 1.04
CA PHE A 177 19.50 -8.25 2.28
C PHE A 177 19.73 -7.04 3.18
N VAL A 178 20.17 -5.90 2.63
CA VAL A 178 20.27 -4.64 3.37
C VAL A 178 18.91 -4.21 3.91
N ASP A 179 17.85 -4.28 3.11
CA ASP A 179 16.49 -3.97 3.55
C ASP A 179 16.02 -4.86 4.70
N ALA A 180 16.27 -6.17 4.60
CA ALA A 180 15.95 -7.12 5.67
C ALA A 180 16.69 -6.77 6.97
N ILE A 181 17.96 -6.38 6.89
CA ILE A 181 18.74 -5.92 8.06
C ILE A 181 18.12 -4.66 8.66
N ILE A 182 17.81 -3.65 7.84
CA ILE A 182 17.23 -2.39 8.32
C ILE A 182 15.90 -2.65 9.02
N ILE A 183 15.01 -3.45 8.42
CA ILE A 183 13.70 -3.79 9.00
C ILE A 183 13.85 -4.53 10.33
N LEU A 184 14.83 -5.42 10.46
CA LEU A 184 15.04 -6.17 11.70
C LEU A 184 15.77 -5.37 12.78
N ALA A 185 16.67 -4.46 12.39
CA ALA A 185 17.50 -3.68 13.31
C ALA A 185 16.77 -2.47 13.88
N VAL A 186 15.98 -1.77 13.08
CA VAL A 186 15.28 -0.54 13.47
C VAL A 186 13.95 -0.89 14.12
N GLU A 187 13.84 -0.69 15.43
CA GLU A 187 12.66 -1.08 16.21
C GLU A 187 11.35 -0.49 15.68
N GLY A 188 11.33 0.81 15.35
CA GLY A 188 10.14 1.47 14.80
C GLY A 188 9.63 0.80 13.53
N ILE A 189 10.52 0.55 12.57
CA ILE A 189 10.18 -0.13 11.30
C ILE A 189 9.79 -1.59 11.55
N ARG A 190 10.49 -2.29 12.45
CA ARG A 190 10.19 -3.69 12.80
C ARG A 190 8.77 -3.84 13.32
N VAL A 191 8.35 -2.92 14.20
CA VAL A 191 7.00 -2.90 14.79
C VAL A 191 5.97 -2.52 13.74
N GLU A 192 6.26 -1.55 12.87
CA GLU A 192 5.36 -1.15 11.78
C GLU A 192 5.15 -2.30 10.77
N ALA A 193 6.22 -2.96 10.34
CA ALA A 193 6.20 -4.06 9.37
C ALA A 193 5.51 -5.32 9.92
N GLY A 194 5.68 -5.59 11.23
CA GLY A 194 5.22 -6.83 11.85
C GLY A 194 5.77 -8.08 11.16
N TRP A 195 5.16 -9.23 11.43
CA TRP A 195 5.59 -10.49 10.80
C TRP A 195 5.30 -10.54 9.30
N VAL A 196 4.25 -9.83 8.82
CA VAL A 196 3.86 -9.79 7.41
C VAL A 196 4.94 -9.11 6.57
N GLY A 197 5.47 -7.98 7.03
CA GLY A 197 6.55 -7.29 6.33
C GLY A 197 7.89 -7.99 6.41
N ILE A 198 8.23 -8.55 7.59
CA ILE A 198 9.44 -9.38 7.74
C ILE A 198 9.39 -10.58 6.79
N THR A 199 8.25 -11.29 6.71
CA THR A 199 8.09 -12.43 5.81
C THR A 199 8.25 -12.00 4.35
N SER A 200 7.68 -10.85 3.97
CA SER A 200 7.72 -10.36 2.58
C SER A 200 9.14 -10.00 2.12
N VAL A 201 9.93 -9.31 2.95
CA VAL A 201 11.32 -8.95 2.60
C VAL A 201 12.24 -10.18 2.60
N VAL A 202 12.10 -11.07 3.58
CA VAL A 202 12.89 -12.31 3.67
C VAL A 202 12.55 -13.24 2.49
N TRP A 203 11.27 -13.34 2.12
CA TRP A 203 10.84 -14.11 0.97
C TRP A 203 11.39 -13.54 -0.33
N ALA A 204 11.31 -12.22 -0.54
CA ALA A 204 11.89 -11.57 -1.72
C ALA A 204 13.40 -11.79 -1.81
N MET A 205 14.12 -11.66 -0.69
CA MET A 205 15.54 -11.97 -0.60
C MET A 205 15.83 -13.43 -0.96
N ALA A 206 15.06 -14.39 -0.41
CA ALA A 206 15.20 -15.80 -0.73
C ALA A 206 14.95 -16.10 -2.22
N MET A 207 13.93 -15.48 -2.82
CA MET A 207 13.64 -15.64 -4.25
C MET A 207 14.74 -15.04 -5.12
N SER A 208 15.32 -13.89 -4.73
CA SER A 208 16.45 -13.32 -5.46
C SER A 208 17.68 -14.25 -5.44
N GLY A 209 17.97 -14.90 -4.30
CA GLY A 209 19.03 -15.91 -4.19
C GLY A 209 18.73 -17.17 -5.01
N TRP A 210 17.46 -17.61 -5.02
CA TRP A 210 17.00 -18.73 -5.84
C TRP A 210 17.19 -18.47 -7.34
N VAL A 211 16.89 -17.25 -7.80
CA VAL A 211 17.10 -16.85 -9.20
C VAL A 211 18.58 -16.90 -9.58
N VAL A 212 19.47 -16.37 -8.73
CA VAL A 212 20.93 -16.44 -8.96
C VAL A 212 21.41 -17.90 -9.02
N LEU A 213 20.90 -18.76 -8.13
CA LEU A 213 21.21 -20.19 -8.12
C LEU A 213 20.74 -20.87 -9.41
N CYS A 214 19.50 -20.62 -9.83
CA CYS A 214 18.94 -21.18 -11.05
C CYS A 214 19.78 -20.80 -12.27
N ASP A 215 20.08 -19.51 -12.45
CA ASP A 215 20.82 -19.05 -13.62
C ASP A 215 22.22 -19.67 -13.69
N ARG A 216 22.91 -19.81 -12.54
CA ARG A 216 24.20 -20.50 -12.49
C ARG A 216 24.10 -21.97 -12.85
N ILE A 217 23.15 -22.70 -12.28
CA ILE A 217 23.02 -24.14 -12.56
C ILE A 217 22.63 -24.36 -14.03
N VAL A 218 21.76 -23.53 -14.59
CA VAL A 218 21.40 -23.60 -16.01
C VAL A 218 22.60 -23.27 -16.91
N GLU A 219 23.43 -22.28 -16.57
CA GLU A 219 24.67 -22.00 -17.31
C GLU A 219 25.60 -23.21 -17.33
N TYR A 220 25.83 -23.85 -16.17
CA TYR A 220 26.62 -25.07 -16.09
C TYR A 220 25.99 -26.22 -16.86
N GLY A 221 24.67 -26.41 -16.76
CA GLY A 221 23.96 -27.46 -17.50
C GLY A 221 23.98 -27.26 -19.01
N LYS A 222 23.87 -26.01 -19.48
CA LYS A 222 24.02 -25.68 -20.91
C LYS A 222 25.43 -25.99 -21.40
N ALA A 223 26.46 -25.59 -20.64
CA ALA A 223 27.85 -25.90 -20.96
C ALA A 223 28.12 -27.41 -21.03
N GLU A 224 27.60 -28.19 -20.08
CA GLU A 224 27.76 -29.65 -20.05
C GLU A 224 27.10 -30.33 -21.26
N GLU A 225 25.88 -29.93 -21.62
CA GLU A 225 25.18 -30.48 -22.81
C GLU A 225 25.86 -30.07 -24.12
N GLU A 226 26.37 -28.84 -24.23
CA GLU A 226 27.14 -28.39 -25.39
C GLU A 226 28.43 -29.21 -25.56
N GLU A 227 29.20 -29.41 -24.49
CA GLU A 227 30.40 -30.26 -24.51
C GLU A 227 30.05 -31.72 -24.83
N ARG A 228 28.96 -32.24 -24.28
CA ARG A 228 28.50 -33.62 -24.50
C ARG A 228 28.08 -33.89 -25.96
N LEU A 229 27.38 -32.96 -26.61
CA LEU A 229 26.76 -33.17 -27.93
C LEU A 229 27.60 -32.65 -29.10
N THR A 230 28.36 -31.58 -28.88
CA THR A 230 29.16 -30.93 -29.94
C THR A 230 30.67 -31.12 -29.76
N GLY A 231 31.11 -31.54 -28.56
CA GLY A 231 32.51 -31.72 -28.21
C GLY A 231 33.27 -30.43 -27.90
N ARG A 232 32.58 -29.27 -27.88
CA ARG A 232 33.14 -27.95 -27.57
C ARG A 232 32.11 -27.10 -26.83
N HIS A 233 32.58 -26.16 -26.01
CA HIS A 233 31.75 -25.12 -25.43
C HIS A 233 31.58 -23.96 -26.42
N GLU A 234 30.34 -23.59 -26.75
CA GLU A 234 30.08 -22.54 -27.74
C GLU A 234 29.72 -21.21 -27.06
N THR A 235 30.39 -20.15 -27.47
CA THR A 235 30.22 -18.81 -26.88
C THR A 235 29.39 -17.89 -27.77
N LYS A 236 29.08 -18.33 -29.00
CA LYS A 236 28.33 -17.55 -29.97
C LYS A 236 26.84 -17.64 -29.67
N ARG A 237 26.16 -16.50 -29.75
CA ARG A 237 24.71 -16.39 -29.56
C ARG A 237 24.03 -16.01 -30.85
N THR A 238 22.87 -16.59 -31.09
CA THR A 238 21.98 -16.23 -32.20
C THR A 238 21.37 -14.84 -31.98
N LEU A 239 20.84 -14.20 -33.03
CA LEU A 239 20.15 -12.89 -32.91
C LEU A 239 18.96 -12.97 -31.95
N ARG A 240 18.24 -14.10 -31.91
CA ARG A 240 17.13 -14.34 -31.00
C ARG A 240 17.60 -14.37 -29.55
N GLU A 241 18.66 -15.11 -29.25
CA GLU A 241 19.26 -15.14 -27.91
C GLU A 241 19.79 -13.77 -27.49
N TRP A 242 20.40 -13.02 -28.40
CA TRP A 242 20.81 -11.63 -28.13
C TRP A 242 19.63 -10.73 -27.77
N SER A 243 18.51 -10.82 -28.51
CA SER A 243 17.30 -10.04 -28.21
C SER A 243 16.68 -10.43 -26.86
N ALA A 244 16.69 -11.72 -26.53
CA ALA A 244 16.20 -12.24 -25.25
C ALA A 244 17.06 -11.72 -24.08
N VAL A 245 18.37 -11.79 -24.22
CA VAL A 245 19.34 -11.34 -23.20
C VAL A 245 19.24 -9.83 -23.01
N PHE A 246 19.13 -9.06 -24.09
CA PHE A 246 18.93 -7.61 -24.02
C PHE A 246 17.64 -7.26 -23.28
N THR A 247 16.54 -7.94 -23.58
CA THR A 247 15.25 -7.72 -22.92
C THR A 247 15.30 -8.10 -21.44
N SER A 248 15.82 -9.28 -21.10
CA SER A 248 16.01 -9.72 -19.71
C SER A 248 16.88 -8.75 -18.91
N THR A 249 17.98 -8.30 -19.53
CA THR A 249 18.92 -7.34 -18.94
C THR A 249 18.21 -6.02 -18.62
N ILE A 250 17.45 -5.45 -19.57
CA ILE A 250 16.66 -4.23 -19.33
C ILE A 250 15.67 -4.42 -18.17
N LEU A 251 14.89 -5.50 -18.17
CA LEU A 251 13.91 -5.76 -17.12
C LEU A 251 14.59 -5.87 -15.75
N THR A 252 15.72 -6.55 -15.68
CA THR A 252 16.48 -6.72 -14.44
C THR A 252 17.13 -5.41 -13.98
N PHE A 253 17.63 -4.57 -14.89
CA PHE A 253 18.11 -3.23 -14.56
C PHE A 253 17.00 -2.31 -14.03
N LEU A 254 15.79 -2.40 -14.59
CA LEU A 254 14.63 -1.69 -14.04
C LEU A 254 14.31 -2.17 -12.63
N LEU A 255 14.38 -3.48 -12.36
CA LEU A 255 14.21 -4.03 -11.02
C LEU A 255 15.32 -3.59 -10.05
N ILE A 256 16.58 -3.46 -10.50
CA ILE A 256 17.65 -2.83 -9.69
C ILE A 256 17.25 -1.41 -9.32
N GLY A 257 16.83 -0.60 -10.29
CA GLY A 257 16.43 0.80 -10.05
C GLY A 257 15.30 0.91 -9.02
N VAL A 258 14.25 0.08 -9.17
CA VAL A 258 13.14 0.03 -8.22
C VAL A 258 13.63 -0.40 -6.83
N THR A 259 14.40 -1.48 -6.73
CA THR A 259 14.91 -1.99 -5.45
C THR A 259 15.82 -0.97 -4.77
N ALA A 260 16.71 -0.31 -5.51
CA ALA A 260 17.58 0.75 -4.98
C ALA A 260 16.77 1.93 -4.42
N LEU A 261 15.70 2.35 -5.12
CA LEU A 261 14.80 3.39 -4.63
C LEU A 261 14.01 2.95 -3.38
N LEU A 262 13.59 1.68 -3.30
CA LEU A 262 13.01 1.13 -2.07
C LEU A 262 14.00 1.22 -0.91
N THR A 263 15.24 0.77 -1.13
CA THR A 263 16.28 0.78 -0.07
C THR A 263 16.56 2.19 0.42
N LEU A 264 16.66 3.17 -0.49
CA LEU A 264 16.90 4.56 -0.13
C LEU A 264 15.72 5.17 0.62
N THR A 265 14.49 4.86 0.22
CA THR A 265 13.27 5.31 0.91
C THR A 265 13.14 4.67 2.29
N LEU A 266 13.56 3.40 2.43
CA LEU A 266 13.60 2.70 3.71
C LEU A 266 14.65 3.30 4.65
N ILE A 267 15.85 3.63 4.16
CA ILE A 267 16.89 4.33 4.93
C ILE A 267 16.38 5.69 5.43
N MET A 268 15.73 6.46 4.56
CA MET A 268 15.11 7.73 4.96
C MET A 268 14.01 7.52 6.00
N THR A 269 13.19 6.48 5.85
CA THR A 269 12.15 6.14 6.83
C THR A 269 12.77 5.73 8.18
N ALA A 270 13.88 4.99 8.18
CA ALA A 270 14.62 4.66 9.40
C ALA A 270 15.11 5.93 10.10
N HIS A 271 15.63 6.89 9.34
CA HIS A 271 16.00 8.19 9.87
C HIS A 271 14.79 8.97 10.40
N ASP A 272 13.63 8.91 9.74
CA ASP A 272 12.40 9.55 10.21
C ASP A 272 11.91 8.95 11.54
N THR A 273 12.01 7.62 11.73
CA THR A 273 11.60 6.96 13.00
C THR A 273 12.41 7.37 14.23
N SER A 274 13.58 8.00 14.03
CA SER A 274 14.37 8.55 15.14
C SER A 274 13.76 9.81 15.76
N LEU A 275 12.75 10.42 15.11
CA LEU A 275 12.04 11.56 15.67
C LEU A 275 11.10 11.07 16.79
N THR A 276 11.37 11.52 18.01
CA THR A 276 10.52 11.22 19.16
C THR A 276 9.21 12.02 19.05
N PRO A 277 8.04 11.38 19.17
CA PRO A 277 6.77 12.10 19.20
C PRO A 277 6.71 13.04 20.40
N PHE A 278 6.13 14.22 20.21
CA PHE A 278 5.69 15.05 21.33
C PHE A 278 4.54 14.30 22.04
N GLY A 279 4.48 14.23 23.37
CA GLY A 279 3.40 13.50 24.05
C GLY A 279 3.61 11.98 24.09
N SER A 280 2.55 11.18 23.95
CA SER A 280 2.62 9.74 24.20
C SER A 280 1.75 8.92 23.25
N ARG A 281 2.16 7.66 23.02
CA ARG A 281 1.45 6.72 22.15
C ARG A 281 0.75 5.66 23.01
N TYR A 282 -0.52 5.41 22.72
CA TYR A 282 -1.37 4.50 23.48
C TYR A 282 -1.87 3.37 22.59
N TYR A 283 -1.75 2.14 23.08
CA TYR A 283 -2.33 0.97 22.43
C TYR A 283 -3.86 1.06 22.44
N VAL A 284 -4.50 0.72 21.33
CA VAL A 284 -5.96 0.72 21.17
C VAL A 284 -6.44 -0.51 20.39
N ASP A 285 -7.75 -0.77 20.40
CA ASP A 285 -8.41 -1.88 19.72
C ASP A 285 -7.79 -3.25 20.08
N GLY A 286 -7.63 -3.50 21.38
CA GLY A 286 -7.03 -4.74 21.88
C GLY A 286 -5.55 -4.88 21.53
N GLU A 287 -4.79 -3.79 21.66
CA GLU A 287 -3.33 -3.72 21.43
C GLU A 287 -2.88 -3.97 19.98
N LYS A 288 -3.81 -3.87 19.01
CA LYS A 288 -3.49 -4.07 17.59
C LYS A 288 -2.58 -2.97 17.04
N TYR A 289 -2.80 -1.71 17.42
CA TYR A 289 -2.02 -0.56 16.95
C TYR A 289 -1.94 0.55 18.02
N GLN A 290 -1.03 1.50 17.85
CA GLN A 290 -0.89 2.66 18.73
C GLN A 290 -1.32 3.97 18.08
N VAL A 291 -2.06 4.78 18.82
CA VAL A 291 -2.39 6.16 18.43
C VAL A 291 -1.67 7.15 19.34
N HIS A 292 -1.25 8.26 18.76
CA HIS A 292 -0.57 9.35 19.44
C HIS A 292 -1.59 10.34 20.01
N VAL A 293 -1.34 10.79 21.24
CA VAL A 293 -2.09 11.83 21.92
C VAL A 293 -1.10 12.78 22.61
N PHE A 294 -1.35 14.07 22.46
CA PHE A 294 -0.63 15.14 23.12
C PHE A 294 -1.60 16.07 23.84
N CYS A 295 -1.21 16.55 25.03
CA CYS A 295 -1.97 17.50 25.81
C CYS A 295 -1.03 18.50 26.49
N GLU A 296 -1.44 19.77 26.51
CA GLU A 296 -0.69 20.90 27.10
C GLU A 296 -1.62 21.73 28.01
N GLY A 297 -1.08 22.24 29.11
CA GLY A 297 -1.83 22.95 30.16
C GLY A 297 -2.01 22.13 31.46
N ASN A 298 -2.65 22.70 32.48
CA ASN A 298 -2.83 22.00 33.77
C ASN A 298 -4.14 21.19 33.80
N LYS A 299 -4.13 20.02 34.43
CA LYS A 299 -5.32 19.16 34.62
C LYS A 299 -6.19 19.71 35.75
N ASN A 300 -6.98 20.74 35.45
CA ASN A 300 -8.00 21.27 36.36
C ASN A 300 -9.37 20.73 35.98
N VAL A 301 -10.01 19.97 36.87
CA VAL A 301 -11.32 19.32 36.65
C VAL A 301 -12.45 20.32 36.35
N SER A 302 -12.28 21.59 36.74
CA SER A 302 -13.26 22.67 36.52
C SER A 302 -13.09 23.42 35.20
N GLU A 303 -12.02 23.17 34.44
CA GLU A 303 -11.72 23.89 33.20
C GLU A 303 -12.04 23.05 31.96
N ASN A 304 -12.58 23.68 30.92
CA ASN A 304 -12.84 23.00 29.66
C ASN A 304 -11.52 22.70 28.95
N THR A 305 -11.36 21.45 28.51
CA THR A 305 -10.23 21.02 27.67
C THR A 305 -10.61 21.13 26.20
N VAL A 306 -9.81 21.87 25.43
CA VAL A 306 -10.00 21.98 23.99
C VAL A 306 -9.43 20.73 23.31
N LEU A 307 -10.24 19.95 22.59
CA LEU A 307 -9.77 18.76 21.87
C LEU A 307 -9.78 19.02 20.37
N LEU A 308 -8.61 18.93 19.75
CA LEU A 308 -8.42 19.19 18.33
C LEU A 308 -8.57 17.92 17.50
N GLU A 309 -9.35 18.02 16.44
CA GLU A 309 -9.51 17.00 15.42
C GLU A 309 -9.10 17.57 14.06
N ALA A 310 -8.01 17.05 13.51
CA ALA A 310 -7.47 17.50 12.24
C ALA A 310 -8.41 17.28 11.04
N GLY A 311 -8.16 17.98 9.94
CA GLY A 311 -8.77 17.72 8.63
C GLY A 311 -7.96 16.74 7.79
N GLU A 312 -7.59 17.12 6.58
CA GLU A 312 -6.95 16.25 5.59
C GLU A 312 -5.45 15.96 5.86
N TYR A 313 -4.86 16.61 6.86
CA TYR A 313 -3.45 16.54 7.25
C TYR A 313 -3.34 16.35 8.77
N PRO A 314 -2.17 15.98 9.31
CA PRO A 314 -1.94 15.93 10.75
C PRO A 314 -2.24 17.27 11.44
N VAL A 315 -2.46 17.24 12.77
CA VAL A 315 -2.83 18.44 13.53
C VAL A 315 -1.62 19.37 13.64
N GLU A 316 -0.44 18.78 13.79
CA GLU A 316 0.85 19.45 13.89
C GLU A 316 1.27 20.09 12.57
N GLY A 317 2.01 21.20 12.65
CA GLY A 317 2.45 21.94 11.46
C GLY A 317 1.33 22.67 10.70
N GLY A 318 0.09 22.63 11.20
CA GLY A 318 -1.06 23.30 10.62
C GLY A 318 -2.02 23.87 11.67
N MET A 319 -2.99 23.07 12.09
CA MET A 319 -4.08 23.50 12.97
C MET A 319 -3.62 23.79 14.39
N GLU A 320 -2.60 23.10 14.89
CA GLU A 320 -2.06 23.28 16.23
C GLU A 320 -1.54 24.70 16.49
N GLY A 321 -0.86 25.31 15.52
CA GLY A 321 -0.12 26.55 15.74
C GLY A 321 -0.97 27.73 16.23
N TRP A 322 -2.16 27.93 15.67
CA TRP A 322 -3.05 29.02 16.14
C TRP A 322 -3.69 28.71 17.49
N VAL A 323 -3.88 27.44 17.83
CA VAL A 323 -4.38 27.01 19.14
C VAL A 323 -3.31 27.19 20.20
N PHE A 324 -2.06 26.86 19.88
CA PHE A 324 -0.91 27.13 20.73
C PHE A 324 -0.75 28.63 21.02
N ASP A 325 -0.88 29.48 20.00
CA ASP A 325 -0.90 30.94 20.19
C ASP A 325 -2.06 31.38 21.10
N THR A 326 -3.25 30.79 20.92
CA THR A 326 -4.43 31.07 21.74
C THR A 326 -4.24 30.65 23.21
N TYR A 327 -3.54 29.53 23.44
CA TYR A 327 -3.14 29.06 24.76
C TYR A 327 -2.13 30.00 25.42
N ASN A 328 -1.07 30.40 24.70
CA ASN A 328 -0.05 31.34 25.21
C ASN A 328 -0.62 32.72 25.54
N ASN A 329 -1.65 33.16 24.82
CA ASN A 329 -2.37 34.39 25.10
C ASN A 329 -3.29 34.29 26.35
N GLY A 330 -3.43 33.11 26.94
CA GLY A 330 -4.32 32.85 28.08
C GLY A 330 -5.81 32.84 27.72
N SER A 331 -6.15 32.76 26.44
CA SER A 331 -7.54 32.68 25.97
C SER A 331 -8.15 31.29 26.26
N ILE A 332 -7.32 30.25 26.35
CA ILE A 332 -7.69 28.89 26.77
C ILE A 332 -6.66 28.36 27.79
N GLY A 333 -7.11 27.50 28.72
CA GLY A 333 -6.26 26.97 29.79
C GLY A 333 -5.62 25.60 29.51
N ARG A 334 -6.22 24.80 28.61
CA ARG A 334 -5.74 23.46 28.25
C ARG A 334 -6.21 23.06 26.87
N TYR A 335 -5.34 22.42 26.10
CA TYR A 335 -5.72 21.77 24.86
C TYR A 335 -5.04 20.41 24.69
N CYS A 336 -5.70 19.53 23.95
CA CYS A 336 -5.22 18.23 23.55
C CYS A 336 -5.44 18.05 22.05
N TYR A 337 -4.60 17.26 21.41
CA TYR A 337 -4.82 16.77 20.07
C TYR A 337 -4.33 15.34 19.96
N TRP A 338 -4.75 14.70 18.89
CA TRP A 338 -4.35 13.33 18.60
C TRP A 338 -4.16 13.17 17.10
N ASP A 339 -3.30 12.23 16.75
CA ASP A 339 -3.18 11.77 15.39
C ASP A 339 -4.13 10.60 15.15
N ARG A 340 -5.05 10.75 14.21
CA ARG A 340 -5.85 9.62 13.73
C ARG A 340 -4.96 8.48 13.24
N PRO A 341 -5.46 7.24 13.22
CA PRO A 341 -4.68 6.11 12.71
C PRO A 341 -4.14 6.38 11.30
N GLY A 342 -2.81 6.28 11.15
CA GLY A 342 -2.06 6.56 9.92
C GLY A 342 -1.68 8.03 9.67
N PHE A 343 -1.98 8.94 10.59
CA PHE A 343 -1.54 10.34 10.57
C PHE A 343 -0.35 10.52 11.52
N GLY A 344 0.51 11.50 11.23
CA GLY A 344 1.64 11.92 12.07
C GLY A 344 2.40 10.76 12.71
N PHE A 345 2.35 10.70 14.03
CA PHE A 345 3.02 9.70 14.87
C PHE A 345 2.19 8.45 15.15
N SER A 346 0.94 8.36 14.67
CA SER A 346 0.10 7.18 14.84
C SER A 346 0.44 6.04 13.87
N ASP A 347 0.14 4.81 14.32
CA ASP A 347 0.15 3.62 13.45
C ASP A 347 -1.09 3.62 12.56
N ASN A 348 -1.06 2.88 11.45
CA ASN A 348 -2.27 2.54 10.72
C ASN A 348 -3.10 1.51 11.47
N ALA A 349 -4.43 1.66 11.41
CA ALA A 349 -5.36 0.64 11.85
C ALA A 349 -5.53 -0.46 10.79
N PRO A 350 -5.91 -1.69 11.19
CA PRO A 350 -6.36 -2.72 10.27
C PRO A 350 -7.52 -2.24 9.38
N SER A 351 -7.56 -2.67 8.12
CA SER A 351 -8.65 -2.34 7.20
C SER A 351 -9.86 -3.27 7.43
N PRO A 352 -11.10 -2.76 7.32
CA PRO A 352 -11.49 -1.36 7.08
C PRO A 352 -11.49 -0.50 8.36
N LEU A 353 -11.33 0.82 8.23
CA LEU A 353 -11.41 1.79 9.34
C LEU A 353 -12.47 2.86 9.04
N SER A 354 -13.59 2.85 9.77
CA SER A 354 -14.62 3.90 9.72
C SER A 354 -14.33 5.07 10.67
N ALA A 355 -15.06 6.18 10.48
CA ALA A 355 -14.96 7.32 11.39
C ALA A 355 -15.45 6.98 12.81
N GLY A 356 -16.45 6.11 12.94
CA GLY A 356 -16.86 5.52 14.20
C GLY A 356 -15.75 4.69 14.84
N MET A 357 -15.13 3.76 14.12
CA MET A 357 -14.02 2.97 14.67
C MET A 357 -12.86 3.86 15.15
N ALA A 358 -12.53 4.92 14.40
CA ALA A 358 -11.55 5.90 14.82
C ALA A 358 -11.97 6.66 16.09
N ALA A 359 -13.23 7.07 16.21
CA ALA A 359 -13.74 7.72 17.42
C ALA A 359 -13.75 6.78 18.65
N ASP A 360 -13.96 5.47 18.47
CA ASP A 360 -13.82 4.48 19.56
C ASP A 360 -12.35 4.37 19.99
N ALA A 361 -11.42 4.32 19.04
CA ALA A 361 -9.99 4.31 19.32
C ALA A 361 -9.53 5.59 20.05
N LEU A 362 -10.03 6.76 19.67
CA LEU A 362 -9.79 8.02 20.40
C LEU A 362 -10.28 7.92 21.84
N SER A 363 -11.48 7.39 22.04
CA SER A 363 -12.08 7.23 23.37
C SER A 363 -11.22 6.34 24.28
N GLU A 364 -10.75 5.21 23.75
CA GLU A 364 -9.84 4.31 24.47
C GLU A 364 -8.50 4.98 24.76
N ALA A 365 -7.94 5.73 23.81
CA ALA A 365 -6.67 6.43 23.99
C ALA A 365 -6.76 7.52 25.07
N LEU A 366 -7.81 8.35 25.06
CA LEU A 366 -8.03 9.38 26.07
C LEU A 366 -8.21 8.76 27.47
N ALA A 367 -8.98 7.68 27.57
CA ALA A 367 -9.14 6.95 28.82
C ALA A 367 -7.80 6.42 29.36
N LYS A 368 -6.95 5.85 28.50
CA LYS A 368 -5.61 5.37 28.87
C LYS A 368 -4.63 6.50 29.22
N ALA A 369 -4.79 7.66 28.59
CA ALA A 369 -4.03 8.88 28.91
C ALA A 369 -4.49 9.54 30.23
N GLY A 370 -5.60 9.07 30.82
CA GLY A 370 -6.22 9.72 31.97
C GLY A 370 -6.69 11.13 31.64
N GLU A 371 -7.17 11.32 30.41
CA GLU A 371 -7.75 12.57 29.93
C GLU A 371 -9.27 12.41 29.87
N THR A 372 -9.97 13.25 30.63
CA THR A 372 -11.43 13.24 30.71
C THR A 372 -11.94 14.64 30.41
N GLY A 373 -13.18 14.73 29.93
CA GLY A 373 -13.84 16.01 29.70
C GLY A 373 -13.96 16.86 30.98
N PRO A 374 -14.47 18.10 30.83
CA PRO A 374 -15.32 18.53 29.73
C PRO A 374 -14.59 19.00 28.46
N TRP A 375 -15.08 18.57 27.30
CA TRP A 375 -14.47 18.79 25.99
C TRP A 375 -15.11 19.95 25.22
N VAL A 376 -14.28 20.85 24.68
CA VAL A 376 -14.66 21.73 23.57
C VAL A 376 -14.00 21.21 22.31
N LEU A 377 -14.78 20.62 21.42
CA LEU A 377 -14.28 19.98 20.20
C LEU A 377 -14.03 21.04 19.14
N VAL A 378 -12.80 21.12 18.65
CA VAL A 378 -12.41 21.99 17.56
C VAL A 378 -12.00 21.11 16.40
N SER A 379 -12.69 21.25 15.27
CA SER A 379 -12.51 20.33 14.15
C SER A 379 -12.40 21.07 12.83
N HIS A 380 -11.61 20.52 11.92
CA HIS A 380 -11.42 21.07 10.58
C HIS A 380 -11.70 20.04 9.50
N GLY A 381 -12.22 20.49 8.35
CA GLY A 381 -12.38 19.64 7.17
C GLY A 381 -13.13 18.35 7.49
N VAL A 382 -12.58 17.19 7.08
CA VAL A 382 -13.18 15.88 7.38
C VAL A 382 -13.26 15.58 8.89
N GLY A 383 -12.41 16.19 9.72
CA GLY A 383 -12.41 16.06 11.18
C GLY A 383 -13.76 16.37 11.82
N GLY A 384 -14.57 17.25 11.22
CA GLY A 384 -15.92 17.54 11.72
C GLY A 384 -16.85 16.31 11.74
N ILE A 385 -16.63 15.34 10.85
CA ILE A 385 -17.36 14.06 10.86
C ILE A 385 -16.93 13.21 12.07
N TYR A 386 -15.62 13.08 12.29
CA TYR A 386 -15.05 12.32 13.41
C TYR A 386 -15.47 12.91 14.75
N SER A 387 -15.31 14.23 14.95
CA SER A 387 -15.68 14.90 16.21
C SER A 387 -17.17 14.80 16.53
N ARG A 388 -18.05 14.88 15.52
CA ARG A 388 -19.49 14.73 15.73
C ARG A 388 -19.87 13.30 16.11
N ILE A 389 -19.23 12.29 15.53
CA ILE A 389 -19.43 10.89 15.92
C ILE A 389 -18.90 10.67 17.35
N PHE A 390 -17.70 11.15 17.66
CA PHE A 390 -17.13 11.11 19.01
C PHE A 390 -18.08 11.75 20.04
N ALA A 391 -18.58 12.95 19.75
CA ALA A 391 -19.50 13.64 20.64
C ALA A 391 -20.84 12.94 20.82
N SER A 392 -21.34 12.23 19.82
CA SER A 392 -22.57 11.43 19.99
C SER A 392 -22.40 10.29 21.00
N ARG A 393 -21.17 9.81 21.20
CA ARG A 393 -20.83 8.76 22.17
C ARG A 393 -20.47 9.33 23.55
N HIS A 394 -19.95 10.55 23.58
CA HIS A 394 -19.52 11.28 24.78
C HIS A 394 -20.36 12.53 25.05
N ALA A 395 -21.66 12.45 24.78
CA ALA A 395 -22.56 13.61 24.80
C ALA A 395 -22.56 14.37 26.13
N ALA A 396 -22.38 13.66 27.25
CA ALA A 396 -22.33 14.25 28.59
C ALA A 396 -21.02 15.01 28.87
N GLU A 397 -19.94 14.70 28.15
CA GLU A 397 -18.62 15.30 28.34
C GLU A 397 -18.37 16.44 27.34
N VAL A 398 -19.14 16.55 26.26
CA VAL A 398 -18.92 17.56 25.23
C VAL A 398 -19.72 18.83 25.52
N HIS A 399 -19.00 19.92 25.75
CA HIS A 399 -19.54 21.22 26.17
C HIS A 399 -19.51 22.29 25.07
N GLY A 400 -18.90 22.02 23.92
CA GLY A 400 -18.92 22.96 22.81
C GLY A 400 -18.34 22.40 21.52
N PHE A 401 -18.71 23.02 20.41
CA PHE A 401 -18.17 22.73 19.08
C PHE A 401 -17.68 24.01 18.40
N LEU A 402 -16.47 23.95 17.87
CA LEU A 402 -15.97 24.90 16.88
C LEU A 402 -15.71 24.14 15.58
N LEU A 403 -16.58 24.33 14.59
CA LEU A 403 -16.47 23.71 13.28
C LEU A 403 -15.78 24.68 12.32
N ILE A 404 -14.56 24.36 11.91
CA ILE A 404 -13.74 25.18 11.01
C ILE A 404 -13.81 24.59 9.61
N ASP A 405 -14.63 25.21 8.75
CA ASP A 405 -14.84 24.82 7.35
C ASP A 405 -14.95 23.30 7.18
N THR A 406 -15.81 22.66 8.00
CA THR A 406 -15.84 21.20 8.09
C THR A 406 -16.64 20.55 6.96
N LEU A 407 -16.30 19.32 6.61
CA LEU A 407 -17.07 18.51 5.68
C LEU A 407 -18.44 18.16 6.27
N HIS A 408 -19.49 18.42 5.52
CA HIS A 408 -20.84 17.97 5.84
C HIS A 408 -21.12 16.56 5.29
N GLU A 409 -21.95 15.77 5.97
CA GLU A 409 -22.28 14.39 5.62
C GLU A 409 -22.83 14.24 4.19
N ALA A 410 -23.59 15.24 3.71
CA ALA A 410 -24.13 15.25 2.34
C ALA A 410 -23.03 15.27 1.26
N LEU A 411 -21.80 15.64 1.61
CA LEU A 411 -20.66 15.73 0.70
C LEU A 411 -19.69 14.54 0.82
N LEU A 412 -20.01 13.51 1.61
CA LEU A 412 -19.16 12.32 1.78
C LEU A 412 -18.88 11.61 0.45
N TYR A 413 -19.77 11.70 -0.54
CA TYR A 413 -19.56 11.15 -1.89
C TYR A 413 -18.30 11.70 -2.58
N ARG A 414 -17.83 12.90 -2.21
CA ARG A 414 -16.60 13.50 -2.77
C ARG A 414 -15.35 12.79 -2.27
N ILE A 415 -15.39 12.30 -1.03
CA ILE A 415 -14.30 11.52 -0.43
C ILE A 415 -14.40 10.06 -0.85
N GLY A 416 -15.61 9.49 -0.80
CA GLY A 416 -15.87 8.10 -1.19
C GLY A 416 -16.04 7.84 -2.68
N SER A 417 -15.52 8.71 -3.55
CA SER A 417 -15.61 8.48 -5.00
C SER A 417 -14.66 7.36 -5.43
N PRO A 418 -15.12 6.37 -6.22
CA PRO A 418 -14.27 5.26 -6.65
C PRO A 418 -13.01 5.71 -7.40
N GLY A 419 -13.11 6.77 -8.21
CA GLY A 419 -11.97 7.35 -8.91
C GLY A 419 -10.91 7.94 -7.98
N ARG A 420 -11.29 8.57 -6.86
CA ARG A 420 -10.35 9.03 -5.84
C ARG A 420 -9.71 7.85 -5.10
N GLY A 421 -10.51 6.85 -4.72
CA GLY A 421 -10.02 5.62 -4.08
C GLY A 421 -8.98 4.90 -4.94
N PHE A 422 -9.26 4.72 -6.24
CA PHE A 422 -8.32 4.12 -7.18
C PHE A 422 -7.01 4.93 -7.31
N LYS A 423 -7.10 6.27 -7.43
CA LYS A 423 -5.91 7.14 -7.45
C LYS A 423 -5.08 7.01 -6.18
N LEU A 424 -5.71 6.94 -5.01
CA LEU A 424 -5.02 6.75 -3.73
C LEU A 424 -4.36 5.37 -3.66
N TRP A 425 -5.02 4.32 -4.15
CA TRP A 425 -4.43 2.99 -4.22
C TRP A 425 -3.21 2.95 -5.15
N VAL A 426 -3.29 3.49 -6.37
CA VAL A 426 -2.14 3.58 -7.29
C VAL A 426 -1.00 4.39 -6.66
N ARG A 427 -1.32 5.53 -6.04
CA ARG A 427 -0.34 6.35 -5.31
C ARG A 427 0.29 5.55 -4.17
N GLY A 428 -0.50 4.74 -3.46
CA GLY A 428 -0.04 3.85 -2.41
C GLY A 428 0.94 2.80 -2.91
N VAL A 429 0.60 2.08 -3.99
CA VAL A 429 1.46 1.06 -4.62
C VAL A 429 2.80 1.64 -5.08
N ILE A 430 2.82 2.89 -5.55
CA ILE A 430 4.05 3.57 -6.00
C ILE A 430 4.81 4.22 -4.83
N SER A 431 4.16 4.50 -3.71
CA SER A 431 4.76 5.23 -2.58
C SER A 431 6.05 4.63 -1.98
N PRO A 432 6.28 3.30 -1.95
CA PRO A 432 7.53 2.74 -1.46
C PRO A 432 8.75 3.12 -2.31
N VAL A 433 8.56 3.37 -3.62
CA VAL A 433 9.61 3.87 -4.51
C VAL A 433 10.05 5.28 -4.10
N GLY A 434 9.16 6.04 -3.47
CA GLY A 434 9.49 7.28 -2.78
C GLY A 434 10.02 8.39 -3.68
N PHE A 435 9.78 8.36 -4.99
CA PHE A 435 10.35 9.36 -5.92
C PHE A 435 10.06 10.80 -5.49
N ASP A 436 8.83 11.09 -5.05
CA ASP A 436 8.44 12.40 -4.54
C ASP A 436 9.11 12.76 -3.21
N ARG A 437 9.25 11.79 -2.29
CA ARG A 437 9.94 11.99 -1.00
C ARG A 437 11.44 12.18 -1.15
N LEU A 438 12.09 11.36 -1.97
CA LEU A 438 13.52 11.43 -2.26
C LEU A 438 13.88 12.72 -2.99
N TRP A 439 13.03 13.14 -3.93
CA TRP A 439 13.17 14.43 -4.58
C TRP A 439 13.05 15.60 -3.60
N GLY A 440 12.05 15.56 -2.71
CA GLY A 440 11.88 16.56 -1.64
C GLY A 440 13.10 16.65 -0.71
N TRP A 441 13.60 15.50 -0.28
CA TRP A 441 14.81 15.40 0.55
C TRP A 441 16.06 15.98 -0.16
N MET A 442 16.30 15.62 -1.41
CA MET A 442 17.50 16.07 -2.15
C MET A 442 17.45 17.55 -2.57
N PHE A 443 16.29 18.04 -3.03
CA PHE A 443 16.19 19.34 -3.70
C PHE A 443 15.44 20.40 -2.90
N LYS A 444 14.45 20.02 -2.09
CA LYS A 444 13.66 20.96 -1.27
C LYS A 444 14.15 21.06 0.17
N ARG A 445 15.06 20.17 0.59
CA ARG A 445 15.59 20.05 1.95
C ARG A 445 14.47 19.80 2.97
N ASP A 446 13.46 19.01 2.59
CA ASP A 446 12.38 18.63 3.48
C ASP A 446 12.96 17.99 4.75
N THR A 447 12.55 18.50 5.91
CA THR A 447 13.01 18.01 7.21
C THR A 447 12.29 16.70 7.59
N ARG A 448 12.66 16.08 8.72
CA ARG A 448 11.95 14.87 9.18
C ARG A 448 10.52 15.23 9.61
N GLU A 449 10.39 16.37 10.25
CA GLU A 449 9.18 17.00 10.73
C GLU A 449 8.23 17.26 9.55
N ASP A 450 8.75 17.81 8.45
CA ASP A 450 7.97 18.02 7.21
C ASP A 450 7.38 16.73 6.64
N ARG A 451 8.11 15.61 6.73
CA ARG A 451 7.68 14.31 6.20
C ARG A 451 6.72 13.56 7.10
N ILE A 452 6.79 13.75 8.41
CA ILE A 452 5.91 13.06 9.37
C ILE A 452 4.59 13.83 9.50
N PHE A 453 4.66 15.12 9.83
CA PHE A 453 3.46 15.90 10.12
C PHE A 453 3.35 17.23 9.34
N GLY A 454 4.43 17.73 8.74
CA GLY A 454 4.41 18.99 8.00
C GLY A 454 3.97 18.86 6.53
N SER A 455 4.54 19.72 5.68
CA SER A 455 4.07 19.95 4.31
C SER A 455 4.22 18.75 3.36
N ALA A 456 5.12 17.81 3.66
CA ALA A 456 5.40 16.62 2.88
C ALA A 456 4.69 15.36 3.42
N ALA A 457 3.91 15.46 4.49
CA ALA A 457 3.22 14.33 5.12
C ALA A 457 2.31 13.54 4.15
N TYR A 458 1.74 14.19 3.13
CA TYR A 458 0.90 13.55 2.10
C TYR A 458 1.62 12.52 1.21
N GLN A 459 2.94 12.49 1.26
CA GLN A 459 3.77 11.53 0.56
C GLN A 459 4.00 10.25 1.39
N ASN A 460 3.69 10.30 2.69
CA ASN A 460 3.84 9.16 3.57
C ASN A 460 2.83 8.06 3.24
N GLY A 461 3.31 6.83 3.06
CA GLY A 461 2.48 5.66 2.80
C GLY A 461 1.41 5.43 3.88
N LYS A 462 1.71 5.77 5.15
CA LYS A 462 0.74 5.64 6.25
C LYS A 462 -0.48 6.54 6.04
N LEU A 463 -0.24 7.80 5.68
CA LEU A 463 -1.30 8.77 5.40
C LEU A 463 -2.08 8.40 4.13
N ILE A 464 -1.40 7.90 3.10
CA ILE A 464 -2.05 7.43 1.87
C ILE A 464 -2.98 6.26 2.17
N LYS A 465 -2.56 5.28 2.98
CA LYS A 465 -3.40 4.15 3.41
C LYS A 465 -4.61 4.64 4.23
N ALA A 466 -4.40 5.55 5.18
CA ALA A 466 -5.49 6.12 5.98
C ALA A 466 -6.55 6.82 5.11
N LYS A 467 -6.10 7.63 4.13
CA LYS A 467 -7.00 8.28 3.16
C LYS A 467 -7.71 7.28 2.25
N LEU A 468 -7.05 6.17 1.89
CA LEU A 468 -7.66 5.10 1.12
C LEU A 468 -8.76 4.41 1.94
N GLN A 469 -8.50 4.06 3.19
CA GLN A 469 -9.48 3.49 4.11
C GLN A 469 -10.69 4.42 4.28
N GLU A 470 -10.44 5.71 4.53
CA GLU A 470 -11.49 6.73 4.62
C GLU A 470 -12.36 6.78 3.36
N ALA A 471 -11.74 6.76 2.16
CA ALA A 471 -12.47 6.75 0.91
C ALA A 471 -13.32 5.48 0.72
N LEU A 472 -12.82 4.31 1.14
CA LEU A 472 -13.52 3.03 0.96
C LEU A 472 -14.82 2.93 1.77
N VAL A 473 -14.86 3.57 2.94
CA VAL A 473 -15.99 3.45 3.88
C VAL A 473 -16.83 4.71 4.04
N ALA A 474 -16.41 5.82 3.42
CA ALA A 474 -17.07 7.13 3.54
C ALA A 474 -18.58 7.08 3.25
N THR A 475 -19.00 6.40 2.18
CA THR A 475 -20.40 6.37 1.74
C THR A 475 -21.22 5.23 2.38
N THR A 476 -20.56 4.28 3.04
CA THR A 476 -21.17 3.09 3.64
C THR A 476 -21.21 3.20 5.17
N TYR A 477 -20.12 2.84 5.85
CA TYR A 477 -20.05 2.82 7.31
C TYR A 477 -20.13 4.24 7.89
N THR A 478 -19.22 5.13 7.49
CA THR A 478 -19.13 6.49 8.03
C THR A 478 -20.42 7.28 7.81
N ASN A 479 -21.07 7.13 6.65
CA ASN A 479 -22.34 7.79 6.34
C ASN A 479 -23.47 7.35 7.28
N ASN A 480 -23.53 6.07 7.65
CA ASN A 480 -24.54 5.57 8.58
C ASN A 480 -24.25 6.01 10.01
N GLU A 481 -22.97 6.00 10.40
CA GLU A 481 -22.51 6.45 11.72
C GLU A 481 -22.81 7.94 11.95
N ILE A 482 -22.48 8.82 10.99
CA ILE A 482 -22.72 10.26 11.15
C ILE A 482 -24.21 10.63 11.15
N LYS A 483 -25.04 9.92 10.37
CA LYS A 483 -26.50 10.11 10.40
C LYS A 483 -27.08 9.76 11.76
N THR A 484 -26.60 8.67 12.36
CA THR A 484 -26.98 8.26 13.71
C THR A 484 -26.50 9.28 14.73
N ALA A 485 -25.25 9.73 14.61
CA ALA A 485 -24.67 10.75 15.48
C ALA A 485 -25.47 12.07 15.45
N LYS A 486 -25.93 12.53 14.29
CA LYS A 486 -26.77 13.74 14.14
C LYS A 486 -28.06 13.68 14.96
N VAL A 487 -28.64 12.49 15.13
CA VAL A 487 -29.88 12.31 15.90
C VAL A 487 -29.60 12.29 17.42
N ILE A 488 -28.46 11.75 17.83
CA ILE A 488 -28.08 11.59 19.25
C ILE A 488 -27.50 12.87 19.85
N LEU A 489 -26.81 13.67 19.03
CA LEU A 489 -26.13 14.90 19.47
C LEU A 489 -27.09 15.85 20.22
N PRO A 490 -26.74 16.29 21.45
CA PRO A 490 -27.58 17.22 22.19
C PRO A 490 -27.66 18.58 21.49
N ARG A 491 -28.88 19.10 21.36
CA ARG A 491 -29.12 20.40 20.71
C ARG A 491 -28.84 21.61 21.60
N ASP A 492 -28.58 21.40 22.89
CA ASP A 492 -28.26 22.47 23.85
C ASP A 492 -26.75 22.72 24.01
N VAL A 493 -25.98 22.05 23.14
CA VAL A 493 -24.60 22.19 22.67
C VAL A 493 -24.09 23.56 22.19
N PRO A 494 -23.38 24.46 22.91
CA PRO A 494 -22.85 25.67 22.28
C PRO A 494 -22.04 25.38 20.99
N LEU A 495 -22.43 26.00 19.88
CA LEU A 495 -21.84 25.75 18.56
C LEU A 495 -21.36 27.05 17.93
N ALA A 496 -20.15 27.05 17.38
CA ALA A 496 -19.68 28.07 16.46
C ALA A 496 -19.23 27.43 15.14
N VAL A 497 -19.57 28.07 14.03
CA VAL A 497 -19.15 27.65 12.69
C VAL A 497 -18.34 28.76 12.06
N VAL A 498 -17.15 28.45 11.56
CA VAL A 498 -16.28 29.40 10.86
C VAL A 498 -15.97 28.82 9.49
N SER A 499 -16.43 29.45 8.42
CA SER A 499 -16.32 28.92 7.06
C SER A 499 -15.34 29.72 6.20
N SER A 500 -14.73 29.04 5.22
CA SER A 500 -13.85 29.66 4.22
C SER A 500 -14.65 30.52 3.24
N GLY A 501 -14.32 31.80 3.14
CA GLY A 501 -14.93 32.70 2.15
C GLY A 501 -14.61 32.32 0.72
N GLU A 502 -13.39 31.83 0.43
CA GLU A 502 -13.03 31.36 -0.92
C GLU A 502 -13.87 30.14 -1.34
N ARG A 503 -14.03 29.18 -0.43
CA ARG A 503 -14.76 27.94 -0.73
C ARG A 503 -16.27 28.18 -0.78
N ALA A 504 -16.80 29.00 0.13
CA ALA A 504 -18.20 29.41 0.12
C ALA A 504 -18.60 30.17 -1.16
N LYS A 505 -17.71 31.01 -1.71
CA LYS A 505 -17.96 31.75 -2.96
C LYS A 505 -17.93 30.85 -4.19
N ASN A 506 -17.04 29.87 -4.23
CA ASN A 506 -16.81 29.03 -5.41
C ASN A 506 -17.66 27.74 -5.45
N ASP A 507 -18.22 27.30 -4.32
CA ASP A 507 -18.99 26.07 -4.23
C ASP A 507 -20.28 26.26 -3.42
N LEU A 508 -21.39 26.46 -4.13
CA LEU A 508 -22.71 26.68 -3.52
C LEU A 508 -23.13 25.51 -2.62
N ARG A 509 -22.81 24.26 -3.00
CA ARG A 509 -23.14 23.08 -2.18
C ARG A 509 -22.33 23.07 -0.89
N TRP A 510 -21.10 23.57 -0.92
CA TRP A 510 -20.29 23.76 0.28
C TRP A 510 -20.90 24.83 1.19
N TYR A 511 -21.28 25.98 0.64
CA TYR A 511 -21.94 27.04 1.41
C TYR A 511 -23.24 26.56 2.07
N GLU A 512 -24.12 25.89 1.33
CA GLU A 512 -25.36 25.33 1.86
C GLU A 512 -25.10 24.28 2.94
N ALA A 513 -24.06 23.47 2.77
CA ALA A 513 -23.61 22.52 3.78
C ALA A 513 -23.12 23.22 5.07
N GLN A 514 -22.35 24.30 4.98
CA GLN A 514 -21.96 25.09 6.16
C GLN A 514 -23.17 25.71 6.86
N ARG A 515 -24.16 26.17 6.09
CA ARG A 515 -25.43 26.67 6.63
C ARG A 515 -26.18 25.57 7.38
N ASP A 516 -26.30 24.36 6.84
CA ASP A 516 -26.93 23.24 7.56
C ASP A 516 -26.18 22.89 8.85
N LEU A 517 -24.85 22.92 8.82
CA LEU A 517 -24.02 22.70 10.02
C LEU A 517 -24.31 23.73 11.11
N SER A 518 -24.59 24.99 10.77
CA SER A 518 -24.97 26.00 11.77
C SER A 518 -26.28 25.69 12.50
N GLY A 519 -27.13 24.85 11.91
CA GLY A 519 -28.39 24.37 12.49
C GLY A 519 -28.27 23.07 13.29
N LEU A 520 -27.06 22.56 13.55
CA LEU A 520 -26.85 21.34 14.35
C LEU A 520 -27.25 21.51 15.83
N SER A 521 -27.23 22.75 16.33
CA SER A 521 -27.53 23.07 17.72
C SER A 521 -28.48 24.27 17.80
N ASP A 522 -29.33 24.28 18.82
CA ASP A 522 -30.22 25.39 19.14
C ASP A 522 -29.46 26.55 19.82
N LYS A 523 -28.20 26.34 20.24
CA LYS A 523 -27.32 27.35 20.87
C LYS A 523 -26.15 27.74 19.96
N LEU A 524 -26.49 28.30 18.80
CA LEU A 524 -25.50 28.88 17.89
C LEU A 524 -24.91 30.16 18.50
N VAL A 525 -23.61 30.12 18.81
CA VAL A 525 -22.81 31.28 19.25
C VAL A 525 -22.55 32.23 18.08
N GLY A 526 -22.30 31.67 16.89
CA GLY A 526 -22.11 32.44 15.67
C GLY A 526 -21.77 31.57 14.47
N TRP A 527 -22.14 32.05 13.28
CA TRP A 527 -21.63 31.54 12.01
C TRP A 527 -20.93 32.67 11.26
N ASP A 528 -19.60 32.57 11.16
CA ASP A 528 -18.77 33.57 10.49
C ASP A 528 -18.21 33.02 9.19
N ILE A 529 -18.23 33.85 8.14
CA ILE A 529 -17.58 33.55 6.87
C ILE A 529 -16.41 34.50 6.72
N VAL A 530 -15.20 33.97 6.72
CA VAL A 530 -13.99 34.80 6.66
C VAL A 530 -13.66 35.07 5.20
N ASP A 531 -13.81 36.33 4.79
CA ASP A 531 -13.51 36.75 3.43
C ASP A 531 -12.05 36.46 3.03
N HIS A 532 -11.86 35.97 1.81
CA HIS A 532 -10.55 35.61 1.24
C HIS A 532 -9.74 34.56 2.03
N ALA A 533 -10.35 33.89 3.02
CA ALA A 533 -9.71 32.79 3.71
C ALA A 533 -9.82 31.50 2.90
N PRO A 534 -8.71 30.74 2.75
CA PRO A 534 -8.74 29.41 2.14
C PRO A 534 -9.40 28.41 3.09
N HIS A 535 -9.44 27.13 2.68
CA HIS A 535 -9.98 26.04 3.49
C HIS A 535 -9.36 25.95 4.89
N GLU A 536 -8.05 26.15 4.98
CA GLU A 536 -7.32 26.29 6.25
C GLU A 536 -7.43 27.76 6.72
N VAL A 537 -8.57 28.10 7.31
CA VAL A 537 -8.95 29.50 7.62
C VAL A 537 -7.88 30.23 8.44
N TRP A 538 -7.18 29.51 9.33
CA TRP A 538 -6.10 30.02 10.18
C TRP A 538 -4.85 30.49 9.42
N ARG A 539 -4.73 30.25 8.10
CA ARG A 539 -3.64 30.82 7.29
C ARG A 539 -3.75 32.34 7.18
N THR A 540 -4.96 32.89 7.29
CA THR A 540 -5.19 34.34 7.26
C THR A 540 -5.21 34.94 8.67
N PHE A 541 -4.75 36.19 8.80
CA PHE A 541 -4.77 36.91 10.08
C PHE A 541 -6.19 37.09 10.62
N GLU A 542 -7.12 37.55 9.77
CA GLU A 542 -8.53 37.71 10.14
C GLU A 542 -9.16 36.37 10.55
N GLY A 543 -8.81 35.29 9.85
CA GLY A 543 -9.23 33.94 10.20
C GLY A 543 -8.82 33.54 11.61
N ARG A 544 -7.53 33.72 11.99
CA ARG A 544 -7.05 33.43 13.35
C ARG A 544 -7.78 34.24 14.41
N LYS A 545 -8.01 35.53 14.16
CA LYS A 545 -8.72 36.42 15.10
C LYS A 545 -10.16 35.99 15.35
N VAL A 546 -10.89 35.61 14.29
CA VAL A 546 -12.26 35.08 14.40
C VAL A 546 -12.26 33.75 15.15
N LEU A 547 -11.34 32.85 14.83
CA LEU A 547 -11.19 31.55 15.50
C LEU A 547 -10.92 31.70 17.00
N GLU A 548 -9.95 32.53 17.38
CA GLU A 548 -9.64 32.83 18.79
C GLU A 548 -10.87 33.40 19.53
N THR A 549 -11.57 34.34 18.90
CA THR A 549 -12.75 34.98 19.49
C THR A 549 -13.86 33.96 19.76
N ARG A 550 -14.17 33.08 18.79
CA ARG A 550 -15.21 32.05 18.94
C ARG A 550 -14.80 30.96 19.91
N LEU A 551 -13.54 30.52 19.88
CA LEU A 551 -13.04 29.54 20.84
C LEU A 551 -13.14 30.08 22.28
N LYS A 552 -12.76 31.34 22.50
CA LYS A 552 -12.87 31.99 23.81
C LYS A 552 -14.32 32.08 24.29
N GLN A 553 -15.27 32.34 23.40
CA GLN A 553 -16.71 32.37 23.74
C GLN A 553 -17.23 30.98 24.14
N LEU A 554 -16.82 29.93 23.43
CA LEU A 554 -17.20 28.55 23.74
C LEU A 554 -16.63 28.09 25.09
N VAL A 555 -15.34 28.35 25.33
CA VAL A 555 -14.69 27.97 26.59
C VAL A 555 -15.26 28.72 27.79
N ASN A 556 -15.58 30.02 27.64
CA ASN A 556 -16.12 30.84 28.75
C ASN A 556 -17.64 30.75 28.91
N GLY A 557 -18.39 30.23 27.93
CA GLY A 557 -19.85 30.19 27.94
C GLY A 557 -20.48 29.46 29.13
N LYS A 558 -19.71 28.63 29.86
CA LYS A 558 -20.16 27.97 31.09
C LYS A 558 -20.01 28.82 32.36
N LYS A 559 -19.07 29.78 32.40
CA LYS A 559 -18.86 30.65 33.58
C LYS A 559 -20.12 31.46 33.95
N ASN A 560 -21.02 31.66 32.97
CA ASN A 560 -22.29 32.36 33.13
C ASN A 560 -23.51 31.43 33.34
N ARG A 561 -23.34 30.10 33.44
CA ARG A 561 -24.45 29.14 33.69
C ARG A 561 -24.56 28.68 35.15
N GLU A 562 -23.55 28.96 35.97
CA GLU A 562 -23.51 28.59 37.40
C GLU A 562 -23.69 29.82 38.34
N LEU A 563 -24.01 30.98 37.75
CA LEU A 563 -24.50 32.21 38.41
C LEU A 563 -25.94 32.44 37.94
#